data_AF-A0A9E4EK22-F1
#
_entry.id   AF-A0A9E4EK22-F1
#
_cell.length_a   1.000
_cell.length_b   1.000
_cell.length_c   1.000
_cell.angle_alpha   90.00
_cell.angle_beta   90.00
_cell.angle_gamma   90.00
#
_symmetry.space_group_name_H-M   'P 1'
#
loop_
_entity.id
_entity.type
_entity.pdbx_description
1 polymer ?
#
loop_
_entity_poly.entity_id
_entity_poly.type
_entity_poly.pdbx_seq_one_letter_code
_entity_poly.pdbx_strand_id
1 'polypeptide(L)'
;MDEAKYVLLKAEVEDLCGQIDQIYARIEERHSEFGNRTESLDSMGYQLHNLYCVFEQVFETVAQFFENNIAGERYHTDLLRRMRLTIEGIRPACISEEAFTFLDELRRFRHFFRHAYLSELDFDKLAHLVEVAKKLQVIFERDRQEFFEKLKP
;
A
#
# COMPACT_ATOMS: atom_id res chain seq x y z
N MET A 1 -4.69 -26.90 1.37
CA MET A 1 -3.42 -26.16 1.63
C MET A 1 -3.17 -26.26 3.14
N ASP A 2 -1.92 -26.40 3.59
CA ASP A 2 -1.60 -26.74 5.00
C ASP A 2 -1.95 -25.59 5.95
N GLU A 3 -2.64 -25.88 7.07
CA GLU A 3 -3.05 -24.90 8.08
C GLU A 3 -1.85 -24.11 8.62
N ALA A 4 -0.70 -24.76 8.77
CA ALA A 4 0.54 -24.12 9.18
C ALA A 4 1.01 -23.02 8.20
N LYS A 5 0.75 -23.19 6.89
CA LYS A 5 1.10 -22.19 5.86
C LYS A 5 0.26 -20.93 6.01
N TYR A 6 -1.05 -21.06 6.27
CA TYR A 6 -1.92 -19.89 6.47
C TYR A 6 -1.55 -19.10 7.72
N VAL A 7 -1.16 -19.78 8.80
CA VAL A 7 -0.67 -19.12 10.02
C VAL A 7 0.60 -18.32 9.74
N LEU A 8 1.53 -18.88 8.95
CA LEU A 8 2.75 -18.18 8.54
C LEU A 8 2.43 -16.95 7.68
N LEU A 9 1.58 -17.09 6.65
CA LEU A 9 1.14 -15.97 5.82
C LEU A 9 0.54 -14.86 6.68
N LYS A 10 -0.34 -15.22 7.62
CA LYS A 10 -1.00 -14.25 8.49
C LYS A 10 0.03 -13.47 9.29
N ALA A 11 0.99 -14.14 9.92
CA ALA A 11 2.04 -13.49 10.70
C ALA A 11 2.92 -12.55 9.84
N GLU A 12 3.30 -12.97 8.62
CA GLU A 12 4.08 -12.13 7.71
C GLU A 12 3.31 -10.88 7.25
N VAL A 13 2.03 -11.02 6.92
CA VAL A 13 1.19 -9.89 6.50
C VAL A 13 0.91 -8.96 7.70
N GLU A 14 0.70 -9.49 8.90
CA GLU A 14 0.54 -8.69 10.12
C GLU A 14 1.79 -7.85 10.43
N ASP A 15 2.99 -8.40 10.27
CA ASP A 15 4.26 -7.65 10.43
C ASP A 15 4.35 -6.49 9.44
N LEU A 16 4.07 -6.74 8.15
CA LEU A 16 4.06 -5.71 7.11
C LEU A 16 2.99 -4.64 7.37
N CYS A 17 1.80 -5.03 7.87
CA CYS A 17 0.78 -4.08 8.31
C CYS A 17 1.28 -3.20 9.46
N GLY A 18 2.05 -3.75 10.41
CA GLY A 18 2.71 -2.95 11.46
C GLY A 18 3.71 -1.94 10.90
N GLN A 19 4.42 -2.26 9.82
CA GLN A 19 5.30 -1.32 9.13
C GLN A 19 4.51 -0.20 8.42
N ILE A 20 3.35 -0.52 7.83
CA ILE A 20 2.42 0.48 7.28
C ILE A 20 1.98 1.45 8.37
N ASP A 21 1.60 0.95 9.54
CA ASP A 21 1.16 1.76 10.68
C ASP A 21 2.27 2.71 11.15
N GLN A 22 3.53 2.26 11.18
CA GLN A 22 4.69 3.11 11.50
C GLN A 22 4.91 4.21 10.46
N ILE A 23 4.70 3.94 9.17
CA ILE A 23 4.83 4.94 8.12
C ILE A 23 3.72 5.98 8.22
N TYR A 24 2.49 5.59 8.54
CA TYR A 24 1.40 6.55 8.80
C TYR A 24 1.70 7.45 9.99
N ALA A 25 2.21 6.92 11.10
CA ALA A 25 2.63 7.75 12.25
C ALA A 25 3.68 8.79 11.84
N ARG A 26 4.65 8.38 11.02
CA ARG A 26 5.70 9.22 10.44
C ARG A 26 5.18 10.30 9.47
N ILE A 27 4.10 10.02 8.74
CA ILE A 27 3.42 11.00 7.87
C ILE A 27 2.71 12.03 8.75
N GLU A 28 2.00 11.59 9.78
CA GLU A 28 1.26 12.47 10.69
C GLU A 28 2.20 13.40 11.47
N GLU A 29 3.30 12.87 12.03
CA GLU A 29 4.32 13.69 12.72
C GLU A 29 4.85 14.82 11.84
N ARG A 30 5.16 14.50 10.57
CA ARG A 30 5.74 15.45 9.60
C ARG A 30 4.71 16.40 8.99
N HIS A 31 3.42 16.10 9.09
CA HIS A 31 2.35 16.94 8.56
C HIS A 31 2.35 18.33 9.20
N SER A 32 2.79 18.45 10.46
CA SER A 32 2.88 19.72 11.18
C SER A 32 3.88 20.72 10.57
N GLU A 33 4.94 20.24 9.93
CA GLU A 33 5.98 21.07 9.30
C GLU A 33 5.88 21.10 7.77
N PHE A 34 4.89 20.40 7.22
CA PHE A 34 4.73 20.17 5.79
C PHE A 34 4.44 21.47 5.01
N GLY A 35 5.24 21.72 3.97
CA GLY A 35 5.09 22.90 3.08
C GLY A 35 5.86 24.14 3.51
N ASN A 36 6.51 24.12 4.67
CA ASN A 36 7.28 25.27 5.16
C ASN A 36 8.66 25.41 4.50
N ARG A 37 9.22 24.31 3.97
CA ARG A 37 10.55 24.24 3.32
C ARG A 37 10.60 23.13 2.26
N THR A 38 11.51 23.23 1.28
CA THR A 38 11.69 22.18 0.25
C THR A 38 12.05 20.82 0.87
N GLU A 39 12.89 20.79 1.92
CA GLU A 39 13.26 19.54 2.59
C GLU A 39 12.04 18.83 3.23
N SER A 40 11.01 19.59 3.61
CA SER A 40 9.76 19.03 4.13
C SER A 40 8.95 18.31 3.04
N LEU A 41 9.05 18.78 1.78
CA LEU A 41 8.41 18.15 0.62
C LEU A 41 9.10 16.84 0.27
N ASP A 42 10.43 16.84 0.22
CA ASP A 42 11.23 15.63 -0.06
C ASP A 42 11.02 14.56 1.01
N SER A 43 11.01 14.98 2.28
CA SER A 43 10.76 14.08 3.40
C SER A 43 9.37 13.44 3.32
N MET A 44 8.33 14.24 3.02
CA MET A 44 6.96 13.75 2.86
C MET A 44 6.83 12.84 1.64
N GLY A 45 7.41 13.24 0.50
CA GLY A 45 7.44 12.42 -0.71
C GLY A 45 8.10 11.06 -0.49
N TYR A 46 9.20 11.03 0.28
CA TYR A 46 9.83 9.77 0.67
C TYR A 46 8.93 8.90 1.55
N GLN A 47 8.17 9.48 2.49
CA GLN A 47 7.21 8.68 3.29
C GLN A 47 6.09 8.10 2.43
N LEU A 48 5.49 8.89 1.52
CA LEU A 48 4.44 8.41 0.62
C LEU A 48 4.95 7.34 -0.36
N HIS A 49 6.18 7.48 -0.84
CA HIS A 49 6.86 6.47 -1.64
C HIS A 49 7.00 5.16 -0.85
N ASN A 50 7.53 5.23 0.37
CA ASN A 50 7.72 4.05 1.22
C ASN A 50 6.39 3.40 1.59
N LEU A 51 5.35 4.21 1.84
CA LEU A 51 4.01 3.72 2.16
C LEU A 51 3.52 2.76 1.07
N TYR A 52 3.57 3.20 -0.20
CA TYR A 52 3.16 2.33 -1.30
C TYR A 52 4.10 1.12 -1.47
N CYS A 53 5.40 1.25 -1.24
CA CYS A 53 6.33 0.12 -1.30
C CYS A 53 5.95 -1.00 -0.32
N VAL A 54 5.56 -0.67 0.92
CA VAL A 54 5.16 -1.70 1.90
C VAL A 54 3.80 -2.30 1.54
N PHE A 55 2.85 -1.51 1.04
CA PHE A 55 1.60 -2.05 0.48
C PHE A 55 1.86 -3.04 -0.66
N GLU A 56 2.76 -2.68 -1.57
CA GLU A 56 3.18 -3.57 -2.65
C GLU A 56 3.75 -4.87 -2.09
N GLN A 57 4.61 -4.81 -1.09
CA GLN A 57 5.17 -6.01 -0.44
C GLN A 57 4.10 -6.89 0.22
N VAL A 58 3.09 -6.30 0.88
CA VAL A 58 1.92 -7.06 1.39
C VAL A 58 1.26 -7.84 0.26
N PHE A 59 1.01 -7.17 -0.87
CA PHE A 59 0.34 -7.77 -2.01
C PHE A 59 1.19 -8.86 -2.67
N GLU A 60 2.51 -8.69 -2.73
CA GLU A 60 3.44 -9.70 -3.23
C GLU A 60 3.44 -10.94 -2.35
N THR A 61 3.55 -10.78 -1.04
CA THR A 61 3.49 -11.90 -0.07
C THR A 61 2.20 -12.68 -0.23
N VAL A 62 1.06 -11.99 -0.32
CA VAL A 62 -0.23 -12.64 -0.54
C VAL A 62 -0.29 -13.31 -1.92
N ALA A 63 0.15 -12.65 -2.99
CA ALA A 63 0.12 -13.22 -4.33
C ALA A 63 0.98 -14.48 -4.44
N GLN A 64 2.18 -14.47 -3.86
CA GLN A 64 3.11 -15.60 -3.85
C GLN A 64 2.52 -16.81 -3.12
N PHE A 65 1.87 -16.59 -1.98
CA PHE A 65 1.24 -17.66 -1.21
C PHE A 65 0.16 -18.41 -2.00
N PHE A 66 -0.67 -17.68 -2.74
CA PHE A 66 -1.75 -18.25 -3.55
C PHE A 66 -1.30 -18.60 -4.99
N GLU A 67 0.01 -18.67 -5.24
CA GLU A 67 0.61 -18.98 -6.55
C GLU A 67 0.06 -18.11 -7.70
N ASN A 68 -0.35 -16.87 -7.38
CA ASN A 68 -0.80 -15.88 -8.34
C ASN A 68 0.41 -15.31 -9.09
N ASN A 69 0.99 -16.10 -9.99
CA ASN A 69 2.08 -15.63 -10.84
C ASN A 69 1.60 -14.43 -11.66
N ILE A 70 2.20 -13.28 -11.40
CA ILE A 70 2.05 -12.05 -12.18
C ILE A 70 3.40 -11.85 -12.86
N ALA A 71 3.41 -11.75 -14.18
CA ALA A 71 4.62 -11.56 -14.96
C ALA A 71 4.42 -10.48 -16.02
N GLY A 72 5.51 -9.83 -16.42
CA GLY A 72 5.52 -8.83 -17.49
C GLY A 72 5.66 -7.39 -17.02
N GLU A 73 5.68 -6.47 -18.00
CA GLU A 73 5.98 -5.04 -17.77
C GLU A 73 4.92 -4.29 -16.94
N ARG A 74 3.71 -4.83 -16.82
CA ARG A 74 2.59 -4.25 -16.06
C ARG A 74 2.42 -4.82 -14.65
N TYR A 75 3.43 -5.53 -14.17
CA TYR A 75 3.42 -6.25 -12.90
C TYR A 75 2.78 -5.47 -11.75
N HIS A 76 3.24 -4.25 -11.47
CA HIS A 76 2.76 -3.45 -10.34
C HIS A 76 1.28 -3.05 -10.45
N THR A 77 0.80 -2.77 -11.67
CA THR A 77 -0.61 -2.45 -11.91
C THR A 77 -1.48 -3.69 -11.80
N ASP A 78 -1.02 -4.81 -12.35
CA ASP A 78 -1.76 -6.07 -12.32
C ASP A 78 -1.83 -6.67 -10.91
N LEU A 79 -0.77 -6.49 -10.11
CA LEU A 79 -0.74 -6.86 -8.69
C LEU A 79 -1.83 -6.16 -7.91
N LEU A 80 -1.84 -4.82 -7.94
CA LEU A 80 -2.84 -4.03 -7.24
C LEU A 80 -4.27 -4.38 -7.70
N ARG A 81 -4.47 -4.54 -9.02
CA ARG A 81 -5.78 -4.92 -9.58
C ARG A 81 -6.24 -6.29 -9.10
N ARG A 82 -5.35 -7.29 -9.03
CA ARG A 82 -5.71 -8.64 -8.56
C ARG A 82 -6.08 -8.65 -7.09
N MET A 83 -5.39 -7.86 -6.25
CA MET A 83 -5.66 -7.84 -4.81
C MET A 83 -7.08 -7.41 -4.46
N ARG A 84 -7.67 -6.55 -5.30
CA ARG A 84 -9.07 -6.11 -5.22
C ARG A 84 -10.09 -7.20 -5.52
N LEU A 85 -9.71 -8.25 -6.25
CA LEU A 85 -10.63 -9.30 -6.68
C LEU A 85 -10.75 -10.38 -5.59
N THR A 86 -11.98 -10.79 -5.31
CA THR A 86 -12.27 -12.08 -4.67
C THR A 86 -12.08 -13.18 -5.71
N ILE A 87 -11.28 -14.19 -5.36
CA ILE A 87 -11.07 -15.39 -6.16
C ILE A 87 -11.73 -16.54 -5.41
N GLU A 88 -12.93 -16.93 -5.86
CA GLU A 88 -13.76 -17.94 -5.19
C GLU A 88 -12.99 -19.25 -4.93
N GLY A 89 -13.04 -19.72 -3.69
CA GLY A 89 -12.34 -20.94 -3.26
C GLY A 89 -10.81 -20.82 -3.17
N ILE A 90 -10.22 -19.66 -3.49
CA ILE A 90 -8.77 -19.45 -3.47
C ILE A 90 -8.39 -18.36 -2.48
N ARG A 91 -8.90 -17.13 -2.65
CA ARG A 91 -8.46 -15.98 -1.85
C ARG A 91 -9.56 -14.90 -1.78
N PRO A 92 -9.92 -14.40 -0.58
CA PRO A 92 -10.78 -13.21 -0.48
C PRO A 92 -10.08 -11.96 -1.02
N ALA A 93 -10.83 -10.93 -1.43
CA ALA A 93 -10.23 -9.64 -1.75
C ALA A 93 -9.40 -9.11 -0.57
N CYS A 94 -8.18 -8.65 -0.83
CA CYS A 94 -7.30 -8.05 0.18
C CYS A 94 -7.65 -6.59 0.43
N ILE A 95 -8.19 -5.92 -0.58
CA ILE A 95 -8.56 -4.51 -0.55
C ILE A 95 -9.90 -4.32 -1.24
N SER A 96 -10.64 -3.31 -0.81
CA SER A 96 -11.86 -2.86 -1.43
C SER A 96 -11.60 -2.06 -2.73
N GLU A 97 -12.67 -1.82 -3.49
CA GLU A 97 -12.66 -0.88 -4.63
C GLU A 97 -12.24 0.54 -4.24
N GLU A 98 -12.61 0.95 -3.03
CA GLU A 98 -12.27 2.26 -2.46
C GLU A 98 -10.77 2.37 -2.19
N ALA A 99 -10.20 1.40 -1.47
CA ALA A 99 -8.76 1.33 -1.23
C ALA A 99 -7.96 1.23 -2.53
N PHE A 100 -8.43 0.45 -3.50
CA PHE A 100 -7.79 0.34 -4.82
C PHE A 100 -7.63 1.70 -5.50
N THR A 101 -8.64 2.57 -5.43
CA THR A 101 -8.59 3.89 -6.06
C THR A 101 -7.48 4.75 -5.47
N PHE A 102 -7.39 4.81 -4.13
CA PHE A 102 -6.35 5.58 -3.43
C PHE A 102 -4.94 4.98 -3.61
N LEU A 103 -4.83 3.65 -3.57
CA LEU A 103 -3.58 2.95 -3.81
C LEU A 103 -3.07 3.15 -5.24
N ASP A 104 -3.95 3.24 -6.25
CA ASP A 104 -3.51 3.50 -7.62
C ASP A 104 -2.94 4.93 -7.78
N GLU A 105 -3.47 5.92 -7.06
CA GLU A 105 -2.87 7.26 -7.00
C GLU A 105 -1.47 7.22 -6.38
N LEU A 106 -1.32 6.56 -5.23
CA LEU A 106 -0.01 6.38 -4.57
C LEU A 106 0.98 5.58 -5.44
N ARG A 107 0.50 4.58 -6.20
CA ARG A 107 1.32 3.83 -7.17
C ARG A 107 1.90 4.75 -8.24
N ARG A 108 1.05 5.59 -8.83
CA ARG A 108 1.45 6.56 -9.86
C ARG A 108 2.48 7.54 -9.29
N PHE A 109 2.25 8.02 -8.06
CA PHE A 109 3.21 8.87 -7.37
C PHE A 109 4.55 8.17 -7.14
N ARG A 110 4.56 6.92 -6.64
CA ARG A 110 5.80 6.15 -6.46
C ARG A 110 6.61 6.08 -7.75
N HIS A 111 5.95 5.78 -8.86
CA HIS A 111 6.61 5.70 -10.17
C HIS A 111 7.21 7.06 -10.56
N PHE A 112 6.44 8.13 -10.44
CA PHE A 112 6.93 9.49 -10.65
C PHE A 112 8.13 9.83 -9.76
N PHE A 113 8.03 9.60 -8.45
CA PHE A 113 9.03 9.93 -7.44
C PHE A 113 10.37 9.24 -7.73
N ARG A 114 10.36 8.00 -8.21
CA ARG A 114 11.57 7.26 -8.60
C ARG A 114 12.32 7.88 -9.78
N HIS A 115 11.66 8.72 -10.58
CA HIS A 115 12.24 9.38 -11.75
C HIS A 115 12.44 10.89 -11.56
N ALA A 116 11.96 11.46 -10.47
CA ALA A 116 11.94 12.90 -10.20
C ALA A 116 13.30 13.48 -9.73
N TYR A 117 14.44 12.84 -10.03
CA TYR A 117 15.77 13.15 -9.47
C TYR A 117 16.21 14.62 -9.49
N LEU A 118 15.66 15.45 -10.39
CA LEU A 118 15.91 16.90 -10.49
C LEU A 118 14.61 17.73 -10.59
N SER A 119 13.45 17.10 -10.42
CA SER A 119 12.15 17.78 -10.51
C SER A 119 11.75 18.27 -9.14
N GLU A 120 11.44 19.56 -9.03
CA GLU A 120 10.86 20.10 -7.81
C GLU A 120 9.49 19.45 -7.57
N LEU A 121 9.30 18.97 -6.34
CA LEU A 121 8.03 18.43 -5.90
C LEU A 121 7.01 19.57 -5.74
N ASP A 122 5.85 19.38 -6.34
CA ASP A 122 4.73 20.32 -6.26
C ASP A 122 3.99 20.15 -4.92
N PHE A 123 3.92 21.23 -4.14
CA PHE A 123 3.30 21.23 -2.82
C PHE A 123 1.82 20.80 -2.87
N ASP A 124 1.03 21.35 -3.78
CA ASP A 124 -0.41 21.09 -3.86
C ASP A 124 -0.66 19.61 -4.21
N LYS A 125 0.13 19.04 -5.13
CA LYS A 125 0.06 17.62 -5.47
C LYS A 125 0.43 16.72 -4.29
N LEU A 126 1.48 17.07 -3.54
CA LEU A 126 1.87 16.33 -2.35
C LEU A 126 0.81 16.43 -1.24
N ALA A 127 0.27 17.62 -1.02
CA ALA A 127 -0.79 17.85 -0.04
C ALA A 127 -2.01 16.99 -0.34
N HIS A 128 -2.42 16.94 -1.62
CA HIS A 128 -3.47 16.03 -2.08
C HIS A 128 -3.14 14.56 -1.79
N LEU A 129 -1.91 14.11 -2.08
CA LEU A 129 -1.50 12.72 -1.82
C LEU A 129 -1.45 12.37 -0.33
N VAL A 130 -1.13 13.33 0.55
CA VAL A 130 -1.23 13.15 2.00
C VAL A 130 -2.68 12.95 2.42
N GLU A 131 -3.61 13.72 1.88
CA GLU A 131 -5.05 13.55 2.16
C GLU A 131 -5.58 12.21 1.59
N VAL A 132 -5.08 11.78 0.43
CA VAL A 132 -5.32 10.43 -0.11
C VAL A 132 -4.83 9.36 0.87
N ALA A 133 -3.60 9.49 1.39
CA ALA A 133 -3.04 8.54 2.35
C ALA A 133 -3.86 8.48 3.65
N LYS A 134 -4.28 9.62 4.21
CA LYS A 134 -5.12 9.67 5.41
C LYS A 134 -6.46 8.96 5.22
N LYS A 135 -7.12 9.17 4.07
CA LYS A 135 -8.37 8.46 3.73
C LYS A 135 -8.13 6.96 3.57
N LEU A 136 -7.05 6.58 2.89
CA LEU A 136 -6.66 5.19 2.71
C LEU A 136 -6.40 4.50 4.05
N GLN A 137 -5.79 5.16 5.04
CA GLN A 137 -5.52 4.57 6.34
C GLN A 137 -6.78 4.01 7.01
N VAL A 138 -7.86 4.79 7.03
CA VAL A 138 -9.14 4.39 7.63
C VAL A 138 -9.78 3.22 6.86
N ILE A 139 -9.77 3.29 5.54
CA ILE A 139 -10.35 2.27 4.68
C ILE A 139 -9.55 0.96 4.77
N PHE A 140 -8.23 1.05 4.76
CA PHE A 140 -7.36 -0.11 4.79
C PHE A 140 -7.46 -0.84 6.13
N GLU A 141 -7.68 -0.15 7.24
CA GLU A 141 -7.91 -0.82 8.53
C GLU A 141 -9.12 -1.77 8.47
N ARG A 142 -10.23 -1.30 7.88
CA ARG A 142 -11.41 -2.13 7.64
C ARG A 142 -11.07 -3.30 6.71
N ASP A 143 -10.44 -3.03 5.58
CA ASP A 143 -10.12 -4.06 4.58
C ASP A 143 -9.17 -5.12 5.14
N ARG A 144 -8.19 -4.71 5.97
CA ARG A 144 -7.26 -5.57 6.72
C ARG A 144 -8.01 -6.54 7.63
N GLN A 145 -8.93 -6.03 8.45
CA GLN A 145 -9.74 -6.85 9.35
C GLN A 145 -10.58 -7.85 8.57
N GLU A 146 -11.31 -7.40 7.55
CA GLU A 146 -12.13 -8.26 6.72
C GLU A 146 -11.32 -9.35 6.00
N PHE A 147 -10.13 -9.00 5.49
CA PHE A 147 -9.24 -9.96 4.83
C PHE A 147 -8.83 -11.07 5.80
N PHE A 148 -8.35 -10.73 7.00
CA PHE A 148 -7.92 -11.71 7.98
C PHE A 148 -9.06 -12.56 8.57
N GLU A 149 -10.26 -11.99 8.71
CA GLU A 149 -11.45 -12.76 9.13
C GLU A 149 -11.88 -13.80 8.10
N LYS A 150 -11.75 -13.45 6.80
CA LYS A 150 -12.12 -14.32 5.68
C LYS A 150 -10.98 -15.26 5.26
N LEU A 151 -9.74 -14.97 5.67
CA LEU A 151 -8.57 -15.81 5.42
C LEU A 151 -8.67 -17.09 6.27
N LYS A 152 -9.11 -18.18 5.64
CA LYS A 152 -9.26 -19.50 6.27
C LYS A 152 -8.64 -20.58 5.36
N PRO A 153 -8.22 -21.73 5.93
CA PRO A 153 -7.68 -22.86 5.17
C PRO A 153 -8.52 -23.32 3.98
#